data_AF-A0A5E4QAN3-F1
#
_entry.id   AF-A0A5E4QAN3-F1
#
_cell.length_a   1.000
_cell.length_b   1.000
_cell.length_c   1.000
_cell.angle_alpha   90.00
_cell.angle_beta   90.00
_cell.angle_gamma   90.00
#
_symmetry.space_group_name_H-M   'P 1'
#
loop_
_entity.id
_entity.type
_entity.pdbx_description
1 polymer ?
#
loop_
_entity_poly.entity_id
_entity_poly.type
_entity_poly.pdbx_seq_one_letter_code
_entity_poly.pdbx_strand_id
1 'polypeptide(L)'
;MATDAVKKYLEDTNRPYSCADVTVNLRGAFTKSAIQKALDALSEAGKIKCKLYGKQKVYAAIQHDNADGPSENEDYDTPIKTTTIELEELNTQLKTKEASLKSLLAAPTSDSARVQAGEIKTNIEKLESRLATLRDSVEETQKDMFGNDRGNARRLSEVQEELFRRTLHRDRRNG
;
A
#
# COMPACT_ATOMS: atom_id res chain seq x y z
N MET A 1 8.65 -1.60 -43.21
CA MET A 1 10.10 -1.66 -43.48
C MET A 1 10.81 -0.51 -42.78
N ALA A 2 12.15 -0.47 -42.75
CA ALA A 2 12.89 0.63 -42.09
C ALA A 2 12.55 2.01 -42.67
N THR A 3 12.28 2.08 -43.98
CA THR A 3 11.80 3.28 -44.70
C THR A 3 10.50 3.83 -44.15
N ASP A 4 9.50 2.98 -43.91
CA ASP A 4 8.18 3.43 -43.46
C ASP A 4 8.24 3.97 -42.03
N ALA A 5 8.99 3.28 -41.16
CA ALA A 5 9.18 3.70 -39.78
C ALA A 5 9.92 5.03 -39.68
N VAL A 6 10.98 5.23 -40.49
CA VAL A 6 11.74 6.49 -40.54
C VAL A 6 10.89 7.61 -41.10
N LYS A 7 10.12 7.36 -42.18
CA LYS A 7 9.23 8.37 -42.79
C LYS A 7 8.19 8.82 -41.76
N LYS A 8 7.46 7.87 -41.18
CA LYS A 8 6.44 8.15 -40.17
C LYS A 8 7.00 8.93 -38.99
N TYR A 9 8.18 8.53 -38.50
CA TYR A 9 8.83 9.23 -37.39
C TYR A 9 9.15 10.70 -37.73
N LEU A 10 9.68 10.98 -38.91
CA LEU A 10 9.98 12.36 -39.33
C LEU A 10 8.72 13.20 -39.54
N GLU A 11 7.64 12.60 -40.05
CA GLU A 11 6.33 13.26 -40.21
C GLU A 11 5.68 13.56 -38.86
N ASP A 12 5.63 12.60 -37.94
CA ASP A 12 5.01 12.75 -36.61
C ASP A 12 5.74 13.78 -35.74
N THR A 13 7.07 13.82 -35.83
CA THR A 13 7.88 14.75 -35.03
C THR A 13 8.03 16.12 -35.67
N ASN A 14 7.90 16.21 -37.00
CA ASN A 14 8.06 17.41 -37.81
C ASN A 14 9.30 18.25 -37.43
N ARG A 15 10.40 17.58 -37.06
CA ARG A 15 11.67 18.19 -36.64
C ARG A 15 12.82 17.70 -37.52
N PRO A 16 13.82 18.55 -37.81
CA PRO A 16 15.02 18.15 -38.54
C PRO A 16 15.94 17.30 -37.66
N TYR A 17 16.39 16.15 -38.18
CA TYR A 17 17.27 15.21 -37.48
C TYR A 17 18.42 14.72 -38.35
N SER A 18 19.53 14.33 -37.72
CA SER A 18 20.60 13.58 -38.38
C SER A 18 20.30 12.07 -38.38
N CYS A 19 21.00 11.30 -39.22
CA CYS A 19 20.87 9.83 -39.19
C CYS A 19 21.22 9.23 -37.82
N ALA A 20 22.17 9.82 -37.08
CA ALA A 20 22.53 9.35 -35.75
C ALA A 20 21.36 9.55 -34.78
N ASP A 21 20.73 10.74 -34.80
CA ASP A 21 19.60 11.06 -33.92
C ASP A 21 18.41 10.15 -34.20
N VAL A 22 18.05 9.94 -35.48
CA VAL A 22 16.97 9.02 -35.86
C VAL A 22 17.24 7.60 -35.36
N THR A 23 18.50 7.15 -35.39
CA THR A 23 18.88 5.81 -34.88
C THR A 23 18.66 5.69 -33.38
N VAL A 24 19.01 6.71 -32.61
CA VAL A 24 18.80 6.75 -31.16
C VAL A 24 17.31 6.87 -30.84
N ASN A 25 16.58 7.74 -31.55
CA ASN A 25 15.17 8.00 -31.29
C ASN A 25 14.27 6.82 -31.64
N LEU A 26 14.64 6.01 -32.65
CA LEU A 26 14.00 4.72 -32.94
C LEU A 26 14.44 3.59 -32.00
N ARG A 27 15.17 3.92 -30.91
CA ARG A 27 15.64 2.98 -29.86
C ARG A 27 16.37 1.76 -30.42
N GLY A 28 17.12 1.94 -31.50
CA GLY A 28 17.86 0.84 -32.14
C GLY A 28 17.00 -0.22 -32.82
N ALA A 29 15.73 0.06 -33.13
CA ALA A 29 14.86 -0.86 -33.88
C ALA A 29 15.43 -1.27 -35.24
N PHE A 30 16.29 -0.44 -35.83
CA PHE A 30 17.02 -0.70 -37.06
C PHE A 30 18.49 -0.31 -36.91
N THR A 31 19.36 -0.96 -37.69
CA THR A 31 20.78 -0.61 -37.72
C THR A 31 20.99 0.78 -38.33
N LYS A 32 22.05 1.48 -37.92
CA LYS A 32 22.42 2.80 -38.49
C LYS A 32 22.54 2.77 -40.01
N SER A 33 23.07 1.67 -40.58
CA SER A 33 23.16 1.50 -42.03
C SER A 33 21.79 1.40 -42.69
N ALA A 34 20.86 0.65 -42.10
CA ALA A 34 19.50 0.53 -42.62
C ALA A 34 18.75 1.87 -42.58
N ILE A 35 18.94 2.66 -41.50
CA ILE A 35 18.34 3.99 -41.35
C ILE A 35 18.97 4.98 -42.34
N GLN A 36 20.29 4.98 -42.51
CA GLN A 36 20.96 5.82 -43.48
C GLN A 36 20.45 5.54 -44.90
N LYS A 37 20.37 4.26 -45.29
CA LYS A 37 19.81 3.85 -46.58
C LYS A 37 18.35 4.28 -46.75
N ALA A 38 17.56 4.15 -45.70
CA ALA A 38 16.16 4.58 -45.70
C ALA A 38 16.02 6.09 -45.89
N LEU A 39 16.80 6.89 -45.16
CA LEU A 39 16.82 8.35 -45.25
C LEU A 39 17.27 8.83 -46.62
N ASP A 40 18.35 8.25 -47.16
CA ASP A 40 18.83 8.60 -48.50
C ASP A 40 17.80 8.21 -49.57
N ALA A 41 17.22 7.00 -49.51
CA ALA A 41 16.19 6.57 -50.46
C ALA A 41 14.91 7.44 -50.39
N LEU A 42 14.48 7.84 -49.19
CA LEU A 42 13.33 8.74 -49.02
C LEU A 42 13.63 10.16 -49.53
N SER A 43 14.88 10.62 -49.37
CA SER A 43 15.32 11.91 -49.87
C SER A 43 15.40 11.91 -51.40
N GLU A 44 15.95 10.86 -52.00
CA GLU A 44 16.03 10.69 -53.47
C GLU A 44 14.63 10.58 -54.09
N ALA A 45 13.71 9.89 -53.40
CA ALA A 45 12.30 9.81 -53.81
C ALA A 45 11.53 11.11 -53.58
N GLY A 46 12.16 12.18 -53.05
CA GLY A 46 11.52 13.46 -52.80
C GLY A 46 10.41 13.40 -51.75
N LYS A 47 10.45 12.42 -50.82
CA LYS A 47 9.45 12.27 -49.75
C LYS A 47 9.86 13.00 -48.46
N ILE A 48 11.14 13.30 -48.30
CA ILE A 48 11.70 14.08 -47.19
C ILE A 48 12.73 15.08 -47.76
N LYS A 49 12.94 16.20 -47.06
CA LYS A 49 13.98 17.17 -47.40
C LYS A 49 15.30 16.73 -46.76
N CYS A 50 16.38 16.66 -47.54
CA CYS A 50 17.74 16.50 -47.04
C CYS A 50 18.54 17.77 -47.33
N LYS A 51 19.25 18.27 -46.31
CA LYS A 51 20.18 19.39 -46.46
C LYS A 51 21.54 19.03 -45.89
N LEU A 52 22.58 19.36 -46.64
CA LEU A 52 23.97 19.17 -46.25
C LEU A 52 24.46 20.40 -45.49
N TYR A 53 25.01 20.17 -44.30
CA TYR A 53 25.65 21.17 -43.45
C TYR A 53 27.10 20.75 -43.22
N GLY A 54 28.00 21.27 -44.06
CA GLY A 54 29.40 20.85 -44.08
C GLY A 54 29.54 19.36 -44.40
N LYS A 55 29.98 18.56 -43.43
CA LYS A 55 30.13 17.09 -43.55
C LYS A 55 28.90 16.30 -43.11
N GLN A 56 27.88 16.95 -42.53
CA GLN A 56 26.72 16.28 -41.94
C GLN A 56 25.47 16.47 -42.80
N LYS A 57 24.63 15.43 -42.89
CA LYS A 57 23.30 15.48 -43.52
C LYS A 57 22.23 15.62 -42.45
N VAL A 58 21.29 16.53 -42.68
CA VAL A 58 20.09 16.74 -41.86
C VAL A 58 18.86 16.47 -42.71
N TYR A 59 17.95 15.67 -42.18
CA TYR A 59 16.72 15.23 -42.85
C TYR A 59 15.50 15.77 -42.11
N ALA A 60 14.49 16.23 -42.85
CA ALA A 60 13.24 16.74 -42.30
C ALA A 60 12.06 16.31 -43.17
N ALA A 61 10.87 16.19 -42.59
CA ALA A 61 9.65 15.97 -43.35
C ALA A 61 9.37 17.16 -44.29
N ILE A 62 8.69 16.90 -45.42
CA ILE A 62 8.26 17.95 -46.33
C ILE A 62 7.02 18.61 -45.74
N GLN A 63 7.16 19.88 -45.38
CA GLN A 63 6.04 20.76 -45.09
C GLN A 63 5.52 21.28 -46.44
N HIS A 64 4.26 20.98 -46.75
CA HIS A 64 3.56 21.56 -47.90
C HIS A 64 2.97 22.90 -47.48
N ASP A 65 3.24 23.97 -48.25
CA ASP A 65 2.59 25.27 -48.06
C ASP A 65 1.10 25.25 -48.43
N ASN A 66 0.62 24.16 -49.03
CA ASN A 66 -0.78 23.91 -49.30
C ASN A 66 -1.48 23.34 -48.05
N ALA A 67 -1.46 24.08 -46.96
CA ALA A 67 -2.65 24.10 -46.14
C ALA A 67 -3.57 25.13 -46.80
N ASP A 68 -4.87 24.84 -46.91
CA ASP A 68 -5.84 25.89 -46.60
C ASP A 68 -5.37 26.39 -45.23
N GLY A 69 -4.52 27.42 -45.24
CA GLY A 69 -4.03 27.99 -44.02
C GLY A 69 -5.27 28.37 -43.24
N PRO A 70 -5.33 28.08 -41.93
CA PRO A 70 -6.43 28.60 -41.12
C PRO A 70 -6.61 30.06 -41.53
N SER A 71 -7.84 30.43 -41.89
CA SER A 71 -8.16 31.85 -42.08
C SER A 71 -7.46 32.58 -40.95
N GLU A 72 -6.76 33.69 -41.21
CA GLU A 72 -5.93 34.42 -40.24
C GLU A 72 -6.69 34.79 -38.92
N ASN A 73 -7.97 34.45 -38.84
CA ASN A 73 -8.94 34.64 -37.77
C ASN A 73 -9.44 33.33 -37.08
N GLU A 74 -8.92 32.13 -37.37
CA GLU A 74 -9.31 30.94 -36.61
C GLU A 74 -8.68 30.96 -35.21
N ASP A 75 -9.54 31.14 -34.20
CA ASP A 75 -9.15 31.17 -32.79
C ASP A 75 -8.97 29.75 -32.24
N TYR A 76 -7.73 29.28 -32.27
CA TYR A 76 -7.31 28.03 -31.63
C TYR A 76 -6.98 28.21 -30.14
N ASP A 77 -6.80 29.45 -29.67
CA ASP A 77 -6.43 29.72 -28.29
C ASP A 77 -7.59 29.44 -27.33
N THR A 78 -8.83 29.74 -27.71
CA THR A 78 -10.01 29.43 -26.88
C THR A 78 -10.25 27.94 -26.68
N PRO A 79 -10.25 27.05 -27.70
CA PRO A 79 -10.39 25.62 -27.48
C PRO A 79 -9.20 25.03 -26.70
N ILE A 80 -7.97 25.53 -26.90
CA ILE A 80 -6.81 25.10 -26.12
C ILE A 80 -7.00 25.47 -24.64
N LYS A 81 -7.39 26.72 -24.35
CA LYS A 81 -7.58 27.18 -22.97
C LYS A 81 -8.70 26.43 -22.27
N THR A 82 -9.84 26.25 -22.92
CA THR A 82 -10.99 25.51 -22.36
C THR A 82 -10.61 24.06 -22.06
N THR A 83 -10.00 23.35 -23.01
CA THR A 83 -9.53 21.97 -22.79
C THR A 83 -8.49 21.88 -21.68
N THR A 84 -7.61 22.88 -21.55
CA THR A 84 -6.61 22.92 -20.47
C THR A 84 -7.26 23.09 -19.10
N ILE A 85 -8.24 23.98 -18.97
CA ILE A 85 -9.01 24.17 -17.74
C ILE A 85 -9.75 22.88 -17.37
N GLU A 86 -10.42 22.24 -18.34
CA GLU A 86 -11.13 20.96 -18.11
C GLU A 86 -10.17 19.86 -17.64
N LEU A 87 -8.97 19.77 -18.22
CA LEU A 87 -7.93 18.83 -17.79
C LEU A 87 -7.47 19.09 -16.36
N GLU A 88 -7.27 20.37 -15.99
CA GLU A 88 -6.90 20.74 -14.63
C GLU A 88 -7.99 20.36 -13.64
N GLU A 89 -9.25 20.71 -13.93
CA GLU A 89 -10.41 20.35 -13.11
C GLU A 89 -10.52 18.83 -12.94
N LEU A 90 -10.45 18.06 -14.02
CA LEU A 90 -10.56 16.62 -13.96
C LEU A 90 -9.42 15.99 -13.16
N ASN A 91 -8.20 16.54 -13.25
CA ASN A 91 -7.05 16.09 -12.48
C ASN A 91 -7.22 16.39 -10.97
N THR A 92 -7.81 17.54 -10.62
CA THR A 92 -8.17 17.81 -9.21
C THR A 92 -9.25 16.85 -8.69
N GLN A 93 -10.26 16.54 -9.50
CA GLN A 93 -11.30 15.57 -9.16
C GLN A 93 -10.70 14.17 -8.97
N LEU A 94 -9.79 13.75 -9.85
CA LEU A 94 -9.09 12.48 -9.73
C LEU A 94 -8.33 12.40 -8.40
N LYS A 95 -7.53 13.41 -8.07
CA LYS A 95 -6.78 13.46 -6.79
C LYS A 95 -7.70 13.40 -5.57
N THR A 96 -8.83 14.11 -5.60
CA THR A 96 -9.79 14.08 -4.47
C THR A 96 -10.46 12.72 -4.33
N LYS A 97 -10.80 12.06 -5.45
CA LYS A 97 -11.36 10.69 -5.46
C LYS A 97 -10.34 9.67 -4.99
N GLU A 98 -9.07 9.78 -5.41
CA GLU A 98 -7.98 8.93 -4.91
C GLU A 98 -7.75 9.11 -3.41
N ALA A 99 -7.75 10.35 -2.91
CA ALA A 99 -7.64 10.62 -1.48
C ALA A 99 -8.82 10.03 -0.70
N SER A 100 -10.04 10.16 -1.23
CA SER A 100 -11.24 9.57 -0.65
C SER A 100 -11.17 8.05 -0.62
N LEU A 101 -10.74 7.44 -1.74
CA LEU A 101 -10.56 5.99 -1.87
C LEU A 101 -9.49 5.50 -0.88
N LYS A 102 -8.36 6.19 -0.78
CA LYS A 102 -7.30 5.86 0.19
C LYS A 102 -7.81 5.95 1.63
N SER A 103 -8.61 6.96 1.96
CA SER A 103 -9.24 7.10 3.27
C SER A 103 -10.22 5.97 3.56
N LEU A 104 -11.08 5.63 2.60
CA LEU A 104 -12.03 4.51 2.69
C LEU A 104 -11.33 3.15 2.84
N LEU A 105 -10.22 2.94 2.14
CA LEU A 105 -9.41 1.72 2.28
C LEU A 105 -8.59 1.68 3.57
N ALA A 106 -8.23 2.84 4.13
CA ALA A 106 -7.53 2.93 5.41
C ALA A 106 -8.46 2.67 6.61
N ALA A 107 -9.77 2.86 6.45
CA ALA A 107 -10.74 2.38 7.41
C ALA A 107 -10.66 0.84 7.43
N PRO A 108 -10.53 0.19 8.60
CA PRO A 108 -10.49 -1.27 8.66
C PRO A 108 -11.75 -1.81 8.01
N THR A 109 -11.58 -2.66 7.01
CA THR A 109 -12.68 -3.37 6.35
C THR A 109 -13.56 -4.00 7.42
N SER A 110 -14.89 -3.89 7.25
CA SER A 110 -15.92 -4.48 8.12
C SER A 110 -15.54 -5.88 8.61
N ASP A 111 -14.88 -6.67 7.76
CA ASP A 111 -14.47 -8.04 8.05
C ASP A 111 -13.29 -8.13 9.02
N SER A 112 -12.28 -7.27 8.89
CA SER A 112 -11.15 -7.20 9.85
C SER A 112 -11.64 -6.77 11.23
N ALA A 113 -12.53 -5.78 11.29
CA ALA A 113 -13.18 -5.37 12.53
C ALA A 113 -14.02 -6.49 13.16
N ARG A 114 -14.70 -7.31 12.33
CA ARG A 114 -15.48 -8.47 12.77
C ARG A 114 -14.60 -9.59 13.32
N VAL A 115 -13.45 -9.86 12.69
CA VAL A 115 -12.46 -10.84 13.17
C VAL A 115 -11.90 -10.39 14.52
N GLN A 116 -11.44 -9.13 14.63
CA GLN A 116 -10.93 -8.57 15.89
C GLN A 116 -11.98 -8.60 17.01
N ALA A 117 -13.24 -8.27 16.70
CA ALA A 117 -14.33 -8.37 17.66
C ALA A 117 -14.57 -9.82 18.14
N GLY A 118 -14.43 -10.80 17.24
CA GLY A 118 -14.47 -12.22 17.59
C GLY A 118 -13.33 -12.62 18.53
N GLU A 119 -12.09 -12.25 18.19
CA GLU A 119 -10.90 -12.53 19.01
C GLU A 119 -11.03 -11.92 20.41
N ILE A 120 -11.46 -10.65 20.50
CA ILE A 120 -11.69 -9.97 21.78
C ILE A 120 -12.73 -10.73 22.62
N LYS A 121 -13.85 -11.18 22.02
CA LYS A 121 -14.86 -11.98 22.73
C LYS A 121 -14.28 -13.29 23.27
N THR A 122 -13.53 -14.03 22.46
CA THR A 122 -12.90 -15.28 22.94
C THR A 122 -11.89 -15.03 24.06
N ASN A 123 -11.19 -13.89 24.04
CA ASN A 123 -10.26 -13.51 25.09
C ASN A 123 -10.98 -13.12 26.38
N ILE A 124 -12.13 -12.44 26.28
CA ILE A 124 -13.00 -12.17 27.43
C ILE A 124 -13.45 -13.49 28.07
N GLU A 125 -13.99 -14.43 27.29
CA GLU A 125 -14.44 -15.74 27.79
C GLU A 125 -13.30 -16.51 28.50
N LYS A 126 -12.09 -16.52 27.91
CA LYS A 126 -10.91 -17.15 28.52
C LYS A 126 -10.50 -16.49 29.84
N LEU A 127 -10.53 -15.16 29.90
CA LEU A 127 -10.18 -14.40 31.10
C LEU A 127 -11.23 -14.59 32.20
N GLU A 128 -12.51 -14.62 31.84
CA GLU A 128 -13.61 -14.89 32.77
C GLU A 128 -13.53 -16.32 33.33
N SER A 129 -13.26 -17.32 32.48
CA SER A 129 -13.04 -18.70 32.92
C SER A 129 -11.84 -18.80 33.87
N ARG A 130 -10.72 -18.15 33.55
CA ARG A 130 -9.57 -18.08 34.45
C ARG A 130 -9.93 -17.43 35.78
N LEU A 131 -10.65 -16.31 35.75
CA LEU A 131 -11.12 -15.65 36.98
C LEU A 131 -12.02 -16.55 37.82
N ALA A 132 -12.90 -17.33 37.21
CA ALA A 132 -13.72 -18.31 37.92
C ALA A 132 -12.86 -19.38 38.60
N THR A 133 -11.94 -20.01 37.88
CA THR A 133 -11.04 -21.04 38.46
C THR A 133 -10.17 -20.48 39.59
N LEU A 134 -9.68 -19.24 39.45
CA LEU A 134 -8.91 -18.58 40.48
C LEU A 134 -9.78 -18.28 41.72
N ARG A 135 -11.02 -17.83 41.53
CA ARG A 135 -11.97 -17.61 42.64
C ARG A 135 -12.26 -18.91 43.38
N ASP A 136 -12.54 -19.99 42.67
CA ASP A 136 -12.82 -21.30 43.28
C ASP A 136 -11.61 -21.80 44.09
N SER A 137 -10.40 -21.68 43.55
CA SER A 137 -9.18 -22.05 44.27
C SER A 137 -8.92 -21.20 45.53
N VAL A 138 -9.31 -19.92 45.50
CA VAL A 138 -9.21 -19.03 46.67
C VAL A 138 -10.26 -19.41 47.72
N GLU A 139 -11.47 -19.81 47.32
CA GLU A 139 -12.48 -20.27 48.27
C GLU A 139 -12.11 -21.60 48.93
N GLU A 140 -11.53 -22.54 48.18
CA GLU A 140 -11.04 -23.82 48.71
C GLU A 140 -9.90 -23.61 49.71
N THR A 141 -8.90 -22.81 49.36
CA THR A 141 -7.78 -22.50 50.26
C THR A 141 -8.23 -21.77 51.53
N GLN A 142 -9.22 -20.87 51.43
CA GLN A 142 -9.81 -20.23 52.60
C GLN A 142 -10.54 -21.25 53.50
N LYS A 143 -11.39 -22.11 52.93
CA LYS A 143 -12.11 -23.15 53.69
C LYS A 143 -11.16 -24.12 54.39
N ASP A 144 -10.07 -24.51 53.72
CA ASP A 144 -9.06 -25.41 54.27
C ASP A 144 -8.32 -24.77 55.45
N MET A 145 -7.93 -23.50 55.35
CA MET A 145 -7.30 -22.76 56.46
C MET A 145 -8.25 -22.65 57.66
N PHE A 146 -9.51 -22.23 57.45
CA PHE A 146 -10.48 -22.11 58.54
C PHE A 146 -10.89 -23.45 59.15
N GLY A 147 -10.90 -24.54 58.37
CA GLY A 147 -11.17 -25.89 58.85
C GLY A 147 -10.03 -26.42 59.72
N ASN A 148 -8.78 -26.20 59.28
CA ASN A 148 -7.59 -26.64 60.00
C ASN A 148 -7.44 -25.91 61.35
N ASP A 149 -7.73 -24.61 61.39
CA ASP A 149 -7.71 -23.81 62.63
C ASP A 149 -8.73 -24.30 63.66
N ARG A 150 -9.96 -24.63 63.23
CA ARG A 150 -10.98 -25.20 64.12
C ARG A 150 -10.60 -26.58 64.65
N GLY A 151 -10.02 -27.42 63.79
CA GLY A 151 -9.53 -28.74 64.19
C GLY A 151 -8.40 -28.66 65.21
N ASN A 152 -7.47 -27.73 65.00
CA ASN A 152 -6.35 -27.50 65.91
C ASN A 152 -6.81 -26.95 67.27
N ALA A 153 -7.78 -26.03 67.27
CA ALA A 153 -8.37 -25.49 68.50
C ALA A 153 -9.07 -26.57 69.37
N ARG A 154 -9.77 -27.52 68.75
CA ARG A 154 -10.40 -28.66 69.47
C ARG A 154 -9.36 -29.59 70.09
N ARG A 155 -8.31 -29.94 69.35
CA ARG A 155 -7.21 -30.77 69.88
C ARG A 155 -6.50 -30.09 71.05
N LEU A 156 -6.30 -28.77 70.95
CA LEU A 156 -5.74 -27.97 72.05
C LEU A 156 -6.65 -28.00 73.29
N SER A 157 -7.97 -27.88 73.13
CA SER A 157 -8.89 -27.95 74.28
C SER A 157 -8.92 -29.34 74.92
N GLU A 158 -8.91 -30.41 74.12
CA GLU A 158 -8.86 -31.79 74.61
C GLU A 158 -7.58 -32.06 75.42
N VAL A 159 -6.43 -31.61 74.91
CA VAL A 159 -5.15 -31.74 75.62
C VAL A 159 -5.14 -30.92 76.91
N GLN A 160 -5.67 -29.69 76.89
CA GLN A 160 -5.79 -28.85 78.09
C GLN A 160 -6.69 -29.52 79.15
N GLU A 161 -7.80 -30.12 78.72
CA GLU A 161 -8.73 -30.81 79.61
C GLU A 161 -8.14 -32.10 80.21
N GLU A 162 -7.39 -32.88 79.42
CA GLU A 162 -6.65 -34.05 79.91
C GLU A 162 -5.57 -33.66 80.93
N LEU A 163 -4.81 -32.59 80.67
CA LEU A 163 -3.82 -32.07 81.60
C LEU A 163 -4.47 -31.63 82.92
N PHE A 164 -5.62 -30.94 82.84
CA PHE A 164 -6.38 -30.52 84.01
C PHE A 164 -6.95 -31.69 84.82
N ARG A 165 -7.44 -32.75 84.17
CA ARG A 165 -7.86 -33.97 84.88
C ARG A 165 -6.67 -34.65 85.57
N ARG A 166 -5.51 -34.73 84.91
CA ARG A 166 -4.30 -35.36 85.47
C ARG A 166 -3.78 -34.61 86.69
N THR A 167 -3.82 -33.28 86.71
CA THR A 167 -3.41 -32.50 87.90
C THR A 167 -4.37 -32.72 89.07
N LEU A 168 -5.69 -32.70 88.84
CA LEU A 168 -6.68 -32.99 89.89
C LEU A 168 -6.56 -34.42 90.46
N HIS A 169 -6.21 -35.41 89.63
CA HIS A 169 -5.95 -36.78 90.09
C HIS A 169 -4.64 -36.94 90.86
N ARG A 170 -3.68 -36.02 90.70
CA ARG A 170 -2.42 -36.00 91.44
C ARG A 170 -2.61 -35.43 92.84
N ASP A 171 -3.42 -34.38 92.98
CA ASP A 171 -3.73 -33.77 94.27
C ASP A 171 -4.57 -34.69 95.17
N ARG A 172 -5.39 -35.59 94.60
CA ARG A 172 -6.13 -36.61 95.36
C ARG A 172 -5.28 -37.81 95.83
N ARG A 173 -4.05 -37.97 95.35
CA ARG A 173 -3.15 -39.07 95.77
C ARG A 173 -2.09 -38.67 96.79
N ASN A 174 -1.93 -37.37 97.05
CA ASN A 174 -0.92 -36.81 97.96
C ASN A 174 -1.52 -36.19 99.25
N GLY A 175 -2.80 -36.41 99.54
CA GLY A 175 -3.45 -36.10 100.82
C GLY A 175 -3.85 -37.37 101.54
#